data_AF-A0A7T2YYW0-F1
#
_entry.id   AF-A0A7T2YYW0-F1
#
_cell.length_a   1.000
_cell.length_b   1.000
_cell.length_c   1.000
_cell.angle_alpha   90.00
_cell.angle_beta   90.00
_cell.angle_gamma   90.00
#
_symmetry.space_group_name_H-M   'P 1'
#
loop_
_entity.id
_entity.type
_entity.pdbx_description
1 polymer ?
#
loop_
_entity_poly.entity_id
_entity_poly.type
_entity_poly.pdbx_seq_one_letter_code
_entity_poly.pdbx_strand_id
1 'polypeptide(L)'
;MHRQDSSQGTANVLVDLGFEDAQELSAKTVLAMKLNELMDKRGLSQTEAAGITGMTQPKISQVRRYKLQNISLERLMQALVSLDQQVEIVVRPARRAHAAGITVAP
;
A
#
# COMPACT_ATOMS: atom_id res chain seq x y z
N MET A 1 -14.60 3.79 -33.62
CA MET A 1 -14.74 4.83 -32.58
C MET A 1 -14.39 4.19 -31.24
N HIS A 2 -13.18 4.43 -30.71
CA HIS A 2 -12.76 3.90 -29.41
C HIS A 2 -12.88 5.01 -28.37
N ARG A 3 -13.72 4.77 -27.36
CA ARG A 3 -13.92 5.62 -26.20
C ARG A 3 -12.81 5.28 -25.19
N GLN A 4 -11.97 6.25 -24.85
CA GLN A 4 -11.05 6.15 -23.72
C GLN A 4 -11.73 6.84 -22.54
N ASP A 5 -12.25 6.04 -21.62
CA ASP A 5 -12.73 6.51 -20.32
C ASP A 5 -11.51 6.73 -19.42
N SER A 6 -11.21 8.00 -19.16
CA SER A 6 -10.14 8.45 -18.28
C SER A 6 -10.58 8.30 -16.82
N SER A 7 -10.20 7.19 -16.19
CA SER A 7 -10.27 7.03 -14.74
C SER A 7 -9.22 7.93 -14.09
N GLN A 8 -9.63 9.16 -13.75
CA GLN A 8 -8.92 10.05 -12.83
C GLN A 8 -8.87 9.41 -11.43
N GLY A 9 -7.90 8.55 -11.19
CA GLY A 9 -7.55 8.08 -9.85
C GLY A 9 -6.27 8.76 -9.41
N THR A 10 -6.37 9.81 -8.58
CA THR A 10 -5.44 10.28 -7.52
C THR A 10 -3.92 10.29 -7.73
N ALA A 11 -3.41 10.00 -8.93
CA ALA A 11 -2.01 9.66 -9.16
C ALA A 11 -1.04 10.85 -9.25
N ASN A 12 -1.52 12.09 -9.10
CA ASN A 12 -0.74 13.25 -9.55
C ASN A 12 -0.37 14.29 -8.48
N VAL A 13 -0.37 13.92 -7.20
CA VAL A 13 0.08 14.83 -6.12
C VAL A 13 1.41 14.39 -5.49
N LEU A 14 1.85 13.13 -5.72
CA LEU A 14 3.08 12.59 -5.12
C LEU A 14 4.31 12.64 -6.02
N VAL A 15 4.15 12.91 -7.32
CA VAL A 15 5.24 12.86 -8.31
C VAL A 15 6.08 14.15 -8.33
N ASP A 16 5.54 15.26 -7.82
CA ASP A 16 6.16 16.59 -7.94
C ASP A 16 7.29 16.86 -6.93
N LEU A 17 7.65 15.88 -6.09
CA LEU A 17 8.60 16.08 -4.98
C LEU A 17 9.97 15.38 -5.14
N GLY A 18 10.28 14.74 -6.26
CA GLY A 18 11.68 14.49 -6.65
C GLY A 18 12.60 13.81 -5.61
N PHE A 19 12.18 12.69 -5.00
CA PHE A 19 13.08 11.87 -4.17
C PHE A 19 12.93 10.39 -4.50
N GLU A 20 14.05 9.65 -4.47
CA GLU A 20 14.08 8.19 -4.51
C GLU A 20 13.18 7.57 -3.40
N ASP A 21 12.94 8.32 -2.33
CA ASP A 21 11.99 8.01 -1.24
C ASP A 21 10.49 8.09 -1.64
N ALA A 22 10.15 8.83 -2.70
CA ALA A 22 8.76 9.02 -3.12
C ALA A 22 8.13 7.73 -3.67
N GLN A 23 8.93 6.86 -4.28
CA GLN A 23 8.47 5.58 -4.82
C GLN A 23 8.26 4.52 -3.72
N GLU A 24 9.16 4.43 -2.74
CA GLU A 24 8.96 3.54 -1.57
C GLU A 24 7.76 4.01 -0.73
N LEU A 25 7.62 5.33 -0.55
CA LEU A 25 6.47 5.93 0.11
C LEU A 25 5.17 5.64 -0.67
N SER A 26 5.22 5.62 -2.00
CA SER A 26 4.09 5.21 -2.84
C SER A 26 3.70 3.75 -2.58
N ALA A 27 4.65 2.81 -2.61
CA ALA A 27 4.36 1.39 -2.37
C ALA A 27 3.77 1.12 -0.98
N LYS A 28 4.38 1.68 0.09
CA LYS A 28 3.83 1.57 1.45
C LYS A 28 2.44 2.18 1.56
N THR A 29 2.20 3.33 0.93
CA THR A 29 0.90 3.99 0.95
C THR A 29 -0.17 3.15 0.27
N VAL A 30 0.11 2.57 -0.90
CA VAL A 30 -0.84 1.71 -1.62
C VAL A 30 -1.15 0.44 -0.82
N LEU A 31 -0.15 -0.21 -0.22
CA LEU A 31 -0.41 -1.38 0.65
C LEU A 31 -1.21 -0.99 1.90
N ALA A 32 -0.90 0.14 2.54
CA ALA A 32 -1.65 0.63 3.70
C ALA A 32 -3.10 0.98 3.34
N MET A 33 -3.34 1.53 2.14
CA MET A 33 -4.68 1.79 1.62
C MET A 33 -5.46 0.49 1.44
N LYS A 34 -4.89 -0.51 0.72
CA LYS A 34 -5.52 -1.84 0.57
C LYS A 34 -5.80 -2.49 1.92
N LEU A 35 -4.89 -2.37 2.89
CA LEU A 35 -5.06 -2.88 4.24
C LEU A 35 -6.19 -2.16 5.01
N ASN A 36 -6.26 -0.82 4.92
CA ASN A 36 -7.32 -0.04 5.55
C ASN A 36 -8.69 -0.37 4.98
N GLU A 37 -8.82 -0.42 3.65
CA GLU A 37 -10.06 -0.82 2.98
C GLU A 37 -10.51 -2.22 3.40
N LEU A 38 -9.58 -3.16 3.55
CA LEU A 38 -9.89 -4.52 3.97
C LEU A 38 -10.36 -4.57 5.42
N MET A 39 -9.72 -3.82 6.32
CA MET A 39 -10.17 -3.70 7.71
C MET A 39 -11.57 -3.06 7.78
N ASP A 40 -11.86 -2.07 6.95
CA ASP A 40 -13.19 -1.42 6.88
C ASP A 40 -14.26 -2.35 6.33
N LYS A 41 -13.98 -3.05 5.22
CA LYS A 41 -14.89 -4.04 4.63
C LYS A 41 -15.23 -5.17 5.60
N ARG A 42 -14.29 -5.57 6.45
CA ARG A 42 -14.48 -6.60 7.48
C ARG A 42 -15.03 -6.05 8.81
N GLY A 43 -15.21 -4.74 8.94
CA GLY A 43 -15.70 -4.11 10.17
C GLY A 43 -14.78 -4.25 11.37
N LEU A 44 -13.47 -4.40 11.16
CA LEU A 44 -12.51 -4.68 12.23
C LEU A 44 -12.18 -3.45 13.06
N SER A 45 -12.32 -3.56 14.37
CA SER A 45 -11.72 -2.64 15.32
C SER A 45 -10.19 -2.70 15.26
N GLN A 46 -9.51 -1.68 15.81
CA GLN A 46 -8.04 -1.66 15.84
C GLN A 46 -7.48 -2.82 16.68
N THR A 47 -8.19 -3.26 17.71
CA THR A 47 -7.77 -4.36 18.58
C THR A 47 -7.91 -5.71 17.88
N GLU A 48 -9.00 -5.93 17.15
CA GLU A 48 -9.17 -7.15 16.34
C GLU A 48 -8.14 -7.23 15.22
N ALA A 49 -7.94 -6.14 14.50
CA ALA A 49 -6.91 -6.05 13.47
C ALA A 49 -5.50 -6.29 14.03
N ALA A 50 -5.21 -5.79 15.24
CA ALA A 50 -3.95 -6.07 15.95
C ALA A 50 -3.79 -7.57 16.24
N GLY A 51 -4.84 -8.22 16.72
CA GLY A 51 -4.86 -9.66 16.97
C GLY A 51 -4.62 -10.50 15.71
N ILE A 52 -5.30 -10.17 14.60
CA ILE A 52 -5.20 -10.92 13.34
C ILE A 52 -3.84 -10.73 12.68
N THR A 53 -3.34 -9.49 12.59
CA THR A 53 -2.09 -9.17 11.89
C THR A 53 -0.83 -9.39 12.74
N GLY A 54 -1.01 -9.66 14.05
CA GLY A 54 0.06 -9.70 15.04
C GLY A 54 0.75 -8.35 15.26
N MET A 55 0.22 -7.24 14.74
CA MET A 55 0.71 -5.88 15.01
C MET A 55 0.19 -5.39 16.35
N THR A 56 0.90 -4.47 17.00
CA THR A 56 0.36 -3.81 18.19
C THR A 56 -0.76 -2.84 17.78
N GLN A 57 -1.73 -2.62 18.66
CA GLN A 57 -2.80 -1.65 18.40
C GLN A 57 -2.28 -0.23 18.05
N PRO A 58 -1.21 0.30 18.68
CA PRO A 58 -0.60 1.56 18.25
C PRO A 58 -0.07 1.52 16.79
N LYS A 59 0.52 0.41 16.35
CA LYS A 59 0.96 0.26 14.95
C LYS A 59 -0.23 0.19 13.99
N ILE A 60 -1.32 -0.48 14.36
CA ILE A 60 -2.56 -0.46 13.58
C ILE A 60 -3.11 0.97 13.47
N SER A 61 -3.12 1.72 14.56
CA SER A 61 -3.54 3.14 14.55
C SER A 61 -2.66 4.00 13.64
N GLN A 62 -1.36 3.72 13.58
CA GLN A 62 -0.43 4.38 12.64
C GLN A 62 -0.75 4.04 11.18
N VAL A 63 -0.99 2.77 10.83
CA VAL A 63 -1.44 2.35 9.49
C VAL A 63 -2.73 3.07 9.09
N ARG A 64 -3.72 3.08 9.98
CA ARG A 64 -5.02 3.74 9.79
C ARG A 64 -4.90 5.24 9.51
N ARG A 65 -3.82 5.88 10.00
CA ARG A 65 -3.54 7.31 9.84
C ARG A 65 -2.44 7.60 8.81
N TYR A 66 -2.02 6.60 8.04
CA TYR A 66 -0.94 6.69 7.05
C TYR A 66 0.40 7.23 7.63
N LYS A 67 0.66 6.99 8.92
CA LYS A 67 1.92 7.31 9.60
C LYS A 67 2.90 6.14 9.46
N LEU A 68 3.44 5.95 8.27
CA LEU A 68 4.14 4.72 7.86
C LEU A 68 5.67 4.74 8.07
N GLN A 69 6.24 5.81 8.63
CA GLN A 69 7.70 5.99 8.75
C GLN A 69 8.37 4.83 9.50
N ASN A 70 7.70 4.28 10.52
CA ASN A 70 8.21 3.19 11.36
C ASN A 70 7.56 1.83 11.04
N ILE A 71 6.97 1.69 9.85
CA ILE A 71 6.31 0.48 9.38
C ILE A 71 7.02 0.03 8.10
N SER A 72 7.59 -1.18 8.13
CA SER A 72 8.26 -1.75 6.95
C SER A 72 7.25 -2.19 5.90
N LEU A 73 7.69 -2.25 4.64
CA LEU A 73 6.91 -2.79 3.53
C LEU A 73 6.50 -4.25 3.78
N GLU A 74 7.46 -5.07 4.25
CA GLU A 74 7.25 -6.45 4.67
C GLU A 74 6.11 -6.58 5.67
N ARG A 75 6.03 -5.68 6.67
CA ARG A 75 4.99 -5.74 7.69
C ARG A 75 3.60 -5.48 7.12
N LEU A 76 3.47 -4.58 6.15
CA LEU A 76 2.22 -4.33 5.44
C LEU A 76 1.81 -5.54 4.59
N MET A 77 2.76 -6.16 3.90
CA MET A 77 2.52 -7.39 3.12
C MET A 77 2.07 -8.54 4.02
N GLN A 78 2.74 -8.78 5.15
CA GLN A 78 2.36 -9.83 6.09
C GLN A 78 0.98 -9.59 6.72
N ALA A 79 0.62 -8.34 6.99
CA ALA A 79 -0.71 -7.99 7.50
C ALA A 79 -1.82 -8.27 6.47
N LEU A 80 -1.56 -8.04 5.18
CA LEU A 80 -2.47 -8.43 4.10
C LEU A 80 -2.61 -9.95 4.02
N VAL A 81 -1.51 -10.70 4.11
CA VAL A 81 -1.52 -12.17 4.14
C VAL A 81 -2.32 -12.71 5.33
N SER A 82 -2.16 -12.11 6.51
CA SER A 82 -2.94 -12.45 7.71
C SER A 82 -4.44 -12.17 7.57
N LEU A 83 -4.84 -11.35 6.60
CA LEU A 83 -6.23 -11.07 6.23
C LEU A 83 -6.59 -11.78 4.91
N ASP A 84 -6.05 -12.97 4.69
CA ASP A 84 -6.37 -13.88 3.58
C ASP A 84 -6.11 -13.29 2.19
N GLN A 85 -5.22 -12.29 2.08
CA GLN A 85 -4.82 -11.76 0.79
C GLN A 85 -3.60 -12.50 0.26
N GLN A 86 -3.56 -12.73 -1.04
CA GLN A 86 -2.35 -13.21 -1.72
C GLN A 86 -1.47 -12.02 -2.11
N VAL A 87 -0.19 -12.09 -1.76
CA VAL A 87 0.82 -11.10 -2.17
C VAL A 87 1.80 -11.77 -3.13
N GLU A 88 1.91 -11.24 -4.34
CA GLU A 88 2.86 -11.67 -5.36
C GLU A 88 3.92 -10.58 -5.59
N ILE A 89 5.20 -10.97 -5.64
CA ILE A 89 6.32 -10.07 -5.91
C ILE A 89 6.88 -10.41 -7.29
N VAL A 90 6.80 -9.45 -8.22
CA VAL A 90 7.27 -9.62 -9.59
C VAL A 90 8.43 -8.67 -9.87
N VAL A 91 9.59 -9.22 -10.19
CA VAL A 91 10.81 -8.46 -10.54
C VAL A 91 10.98 -8.44 -12.06
N ARG A 92 11.16 -7.25 -12.65
CA ARG A 92 11.32 -7.05 -14.09
C ARG A 92 12.44 -6.04 -14.37
N PRO A 93 13.16 -6.13 -15.51
CA PRO A 93 14.15 -5.12 -15.88
C PRO A 93 13.54 -3.73 -16.01
N ALA A 94 14.20 -2.70 -15.46
CA ALA A 94 13.82 -1.32 -15.67
C ALA A 94 13.99 -0.91 -17.14
N ARG A 95 13.04 -0.14 -17.69
CA ARG A 95 13.04 0.35 -19.08
C ARG A 95 12.66 1.83 -19.09
N ARG A 96 12.90 2.57 -20.18
CA ARG A 96 12.51 4.00 -20.25
C ARG A 96 11.03 4.27 -19.91
N ALA A 97 10.13 3.31 -20.17
CA ALA A 97 8.71 3.40 -19.82
C ALA A 97 8.40 3.01 -18.35
N HIS A 98 9.30 2.30 -17.67
CA HIS A 98 9.18 1.86 -16.28
C HIS A 98 10.53 2.07 -15.57
N ALA A 99 10.68 3.23 -14.92
CA ALA A 99 11.85 3.54 -14.12
C ALA A 99 12.10 2.47 -13.04
N ALA A 100 13.35 2.32 -12.60
CA ALA A 100 13.68 1.47 -11.47
C ALA A 100 12.87 1.94 -10.25
N GLY A 101 12.25 1.00 -9.54
CA GLY A 101 11.31 1.32 -8.47
C GLY A 101 10.53 0.15 -7.93
N ILE A 102 9.89 0.36 -6.80
CA ILE A 102 8.90 -0.56 -6.22
C ILE A 102 7.52 0.03 -6.51
N THR A 103 6.66 -0.76 -7.15
CA THR A 103 5.27 -0.39 -7.40
C THR A 103 4.34 -1.50 -6.95
N VAL A 104 3.14 -1.13 -6.55
CA VAL A 104 2.08 -2.08 -6.23
C VAL A 104 1.09 -2.04 -7.38
N ALA A 105 0.72 -3.20 -7.90
CA ALA A 105 -0.27 -3.29 -8.97
C ALA A 105 -1.62 -2.69 -8.50
N PRO A 106 -2.37 -2.04 -9.42
CA PRO A 106 -3.69 -1.51 -9.12
C PRO A 106 -4.61 -2.59 -8.53
#